data_AF-A0A2M9WHH2-F1
#
_entry.id   AF-A0A2M9WHH2-F1
#
_cell.length_a   1.000
_cell.length_b   1.000
_cell.length_c   1.000
_cell.angle_alpha   90.00
_cell.angle_beta   90.00
_cell.angle_gamma   90.00
#
_symmetry.space_group_name_H-M   'P 1'
#
loop_
_entity.id
_entity.type
_entity.pdbx_description
1 polymer ?
#
loop_
_entity_poly.entity_id
_entity_poly.type
_entity_poly.pdbx_seq_one_letter_code
_entity_poly.pdbx_strand_id
1 'polypeptide(L)'
;MQTVKVIARKGVRVPLENSSREYITDAAAVNVVLSAYYRRRIKDGDLQLAPTTTAKAVKTDSDEPVVQRVAEAAASTTTKKES
;
A
#
# COMPACT_ATOMS: atom_id res chain seq x y z
N MET A 1 -21.41 3.94 -16.39
CA MET A 1 -20.46 3.65 -15.28
C MET A 1 -19.62 4.90 -15.05
N GLN A 2 -19.46 5.37 -13.82
CA GLN A 2 -18.66 6.56 -13.52
C GLN A 2 -17.19 6.15 -13.35
N THR A 3 -16.24 6.91 -13.88
CA THR A 3 -14.81 6.67 -13.75
C THR A 3 -14.19 7.82 -12.96
N VAL A 4 -13.31 7.51 -12.01
CA VAL A 4 -12.63 8.49 -11.18
C VAL A 4 -11.12 8.28 -11.22
N LYS A 5 -10.38 9.38 -11.06
CA LYS A 5 -8.92 9.33 -10.91
C LYS A 5 -8.58 9.27 -9.43
N VAL A 6 -7.94 8.18 -9.01
CA VAL A 6 -7.58 7.93 -7.61
C VAL A 6 -6.08 7.69 -7.47
N ILE A 7 -5.54 8.05 -6.31
CA ILE A 7 -4.17 7.79 -5.90
C ILE A 7 -4.18 7.19 -4.49
N ALA A 8 -3.28 6.26 -4.19
CA ALA A 8 -3.21 5.70 -2.85
C ALA A 8 -2.51 6.66 -1.88
N ARG A 9 -2.85 6.54 -0.60
CA ARG A 9 -2.11 7.19 0.49
C ARG A 9 -0.66 6.72 0.47
N LYS A 10 0.28 7.61 0.81
CA LYS A 10 1.69 7.28 0.97
C LYS A 10 1.87 6.07 1.89
N GLY A 11 2.63 5.07 1.42
CA GLY A 11 2.91 3.85 2.17
C GLY A 11 1.79 2.80 2.14
N VAL A 12 0.65 3.08 1.48
CA VAL A 12 -0.45 2.14 1.30
C VAL A 12 -0.48 1.64 -0.13
N ARG A 13 -0.76 0.34 -0.30
CA ARG A 13 -0.96 -0.29 -1.61
C ARG A 13 -2.35 -0.88 -1.66
N VAL A 14 -3.16 -0.41 -2.61
CA VAL A 14 -4.54 -0.87 -2.76
C VAL A 14 -4.64 -1.77 -3.99
N PRO A 15 -4.99 -3.06 -3.85
CA PRO A 15 -5.10 -3.96 -4.99
C PRO A 15 -6.26 -3.53 -5.91
N LEU A 16 -6.09 -3.74 -7.21
CA LEU A 16 -7.14 -3.48 -8.19
C LEU A 16 -8.24 -4.55 -8.10
N GLU A 17 -9.49 -4.13 -8.26
CA GLU A 17 -10.66 -5.03 -8.20
C GLU A 17 -10.60 -6.12 -9.29
N ASN A 18 -10.11 -5.77 -10.48
CA ASN A 18 -10.03 -6.67 -11.63
C ASN A 18 -8.70 -7.44 -11.73
N SER A 19 -7.68 -7.01 -10.99
CA SER A 19 -6.32 -7.54 -11.09
C SER A 19 -5.64 -7.54 -9.73
N SER A 20 -5.70 -8.66 -8.99
CA SER A 20 -5.08 -8.76 -7.66
C SER A 20 -3.54 -8.68 -7.66
N ARG A 21 -2.92 -8.74 -8.84
CA ARG A 21 -1.47 -8.59 -9.03
C ARG A 21 -1.05 -7.13 -9.26
N GLU A 22 -2.01 -6.25 -9.52
CA GLU A 22 -1.77 -4.84 -9.75
C GLU A 22 -2.23 -4.02 -8.54
N TYR A 23 -1.48 -2.96 -8.24
CA TYR A 23 -1.72 -2.12 -7.07
C TYR A 23 -1.74 -0.66 -7.46
N ILE A 24 -2.71 0.07 -6.91
CA ILE A 24 -2.69 1.53 -6.89
C ILE A 24 -1.79 1.94 -5.73
N THR A 25 -0.78 2.74 -6.03
CA THR A 25 0.21 3.26 -5.06
C THR A 25 0.20 4.79 -5.08
N ASP A 26 0.99 5.41 -4.21
CA ASP A 26 1.18 6.87 -4.20
C ASP A 26 2.09 7.36 -5.35
N ALA A 27 2.66 6.45 -6.15
CA ALA A 27 3.55 6.80 -7.25
C ALA A 27 2.80 7.37 -8.46
N ALA A 28 1.61 6.85 -8.76
CA ALA A 28 0.85 7.23 -9.94
C ALA A 28 -0.66 7.19 -9.68
N ALA A 29 -1.35 8.26 -10.10
CA ALA A 29 -2.80 8.32 -10.06
C ALA A 29 -3.40 7.55 -11.25
N VAL A 30 -4.36 6.66 -10.98
CA VAL A 30 -4.95 5.72 -11.94
C VAL A 30 -6.44 6.03 -12.13
N ASN A 31 -6.92 5.87 -13.36
CA ASN A 31 -8.35 5.94 -13.66
C ASN A 31 -9.00 4.59 -13.41
N VAL A 32 -9.98 4.55 -12.51
CA VAL A 32 -10.73 3.34 -12.18
C VAL A 32 -12.22 3.60 -12.25
N VAL A 33 -12.99 2.57 -12.60
CA VAL A 33 -14.45 2.63 -12.51
C VAL A 33 -14.83 2.74 -11.03
N LEU A 34 -15.70 3.69 -10.70
CA LEU A 34 -16.16 3.96 -9.35
C LEU A 34 -17.12 2.85 -8.86
N SER A 35 -16.55 1.68 -8.58
CA SER A 35 -17.25 0.53 -7.98
C SER A 35 -17.46 0.74 -6.48
N ALA A 36 -18.23 -0.16 -5.85
CA ALA A 36 -18.42 -0.16 -4.41
C ALA A 36 -17.10 -0.33 -3.63
N TYR A 37 -16.16 -1.12 -4.16
CA TYR A 37 -14.84 -1.34 -3.56
C TYR A 37 -14.05 -0.03 -3.45
N TYR A 38 -13.91 0.71 -4.56
CA TYR A 38 -13.14 1.96 -4.57
C TYR A 38 -13.80 3.04 -3.73
N ARG A 39 -15.13 3.11 -3.69
CA ARG A 39 -15.86 4.03 -2.81
C ARG A 39 -15.56 3.79 -1.34
N ARG A 40 -15.47 2.52 -0.93
CA ARG A 40 -15.09 2.15 0.44
C ARG A 40 -13.65 2.55 0.75
N ARG A 41 -12.70 2.23 -0.15
CA ARG A 41 -11.29 2.62 0.01
C ARG A 41 -11.08 4.14 0.09
N ILE A 42 -11.90 4.92 -0.62
CA ILE A 42 -11.90 6.38 -0.51
C ILE A 42 -12.42 6.83 0.85
N LYS A 43 -13.50 6.23 1.35
CA LYS A 43 -14.06 6.53 2.69
C LYS A 43 -13.11 6.14 3.82
N ASP A 44 -12.43 5.01 3.69
CA ASP A 44 -11.44 4.52 4.66
C ASP A 44 -10.16 5.40 4.64
N GLY A 45 -9.97 6.20 3.58
CA GLY A 45 -8.81 7.08 3.43
C GLY A 45 -7.56 6.38 2.90
N ASP A 46 -7.70 5.14 2.41
CA ASP A 46 -6.66 4.41 1.67
C ASP A 46 -6.44 5.01 0.27
N LEU A 47 -7.52 5.49 -0.37
CA LEU A 47 -7.50 6.14 -1.67
C LEU A 47 -7.96 7.60 -1.56
N GLN A 48 -7.39 8.46 -2.39
CA GLN A 48 -7.75 9.87 -2.49
C GLN A 48 -8.04 10.22 -3.94
N LEU A 49 -9.01 11.12 -4.16
CA LEU A 49 -9.32 11.65 -5.48
C LEU A 49 -8.18 12.56 -5.93
N ALA A 50 -7.57 12.25 -7.07
CA ALA A 50 -6.48 13.05 -7.61
C ALA A 50 -7.08 14.33 -8.27
N PRO A 51 -6.68 15.54 -7.86
CA PRO A 51 -7.16 16.76 -8.51
C PRO A 51 -6.69 16.80 -9.97
N THR A 52 -7.62 17.09 -10.88
CA THR A 52 -7.40 17.29 -12.32
C THR A 52 -6.73 18.63 -12.59
N THR A 53 -5.56 18.88 -11.99
CA THR A 53 -4.71 20.00 -12.37
C THR A 53 -3.29 19.50 -12.55
N THR A 54 -2.86 19.58 -13.80
CA THR A 54 -1.50 19.43 -14.29
C THR A 54 -0.51 20.09 -13.34
N ALA A 55 0.21 19.31 -12.51
CA ALA A 55 1.60 19.54 -12.14
C ALA A 55 2.06 18.62 -10.99
N LYS A 56 3.28 18.13 -11.18
CA LYS A 56 4.25 17.76 -10.16
C LYS A 56 3.98 16.51 -9.33
N ALA A 57 4.43 15.40 -9.91
CA ALA A 57 5.30 14.49 -9.20
C ALA A 57 6.38 15.29 -8.45
N VAL A 58 6.27 15.37 -7.11
CA VAL A 58 7.40 15.69 -6.23
C VAL A 58 7.70 14.41 -5.46
N LYS A 59 8.81 13.79 -5.85
CA LYS A 59 9.52 12.75 -5.11
C LYS A 59 10.12 13.36 -3.85
N THR A 60 9.94 12.69 -2.71
CA THR A 60 10.83 12.62 -1.52
C THR A 60 10.09 11.64 -0.59
N ASP A 61 10.46 10.36 -0.51
CA ASP A 61 11.70 9.78 0.04
C ASP A 61 12.08 10.35 1.42
N SER A 62 11.77 9.57 2.45
CA SER A 62 12.24 9.55 3.84
C SER A 62 11.34 8.51 4.51
N ASP A 63 11.80 7.46 5.16
CA ASP A 63 13.14 7.04 5.52
C ASP A 63 12.97 5.59 5.99
N GLU A 64 14.09 4.89 6.09
CA GLU A 64 14.25 3.47 6.45
C GLU A 64 13.67 3.05 7.84
N PRO A 65 13.76 1.76 8.22
CA PRO A 65 12.71 0.99 8.87
C PRO A 65 12.63 1.18 10.40
N VAL A 66 11.43 1.47 10.92
CA VAL A 66 11.17 1.31 12.36
C VAL A 66 10.66 -0.10 12.67
N VAL A 67 11.65 -0.95 12.96
CA VAL A 67 11.55 -2.10 13.86
C VAL A 67 10.80 -1.76 15.15
N GLN A 68 9.85 -2.61 15.54
CA GLN A 68 9.53 -3.13 16.90
C GLN A 68 8.05 -3.57 16.92
N ARG A 69 7.71 -4.82 17.25
CA ARG A 69 8.01 -5.46 18.53
C ARG A 69 8.02 -6.98 18.46
N VAL A 70 9.06 -7.54 19.08
CA VAL A 70 9.07 -8.68 20.01
C VAL A 70 8.48 -10.00 19.50
N ALA A 71 9.38 -10.85 19.02
CA ALA A 71 9.34 -12.28 19.32
C ALA A 71 10.75 -12.69 19.76
N GLU A 72 11.07 -12.38 21.02
CA GLU A 72 12.18 -13.00 21.72
C GLU A 72 11.70 -14.37 22.25
N ALA A 73 12.60 -15.35 22.18
CA ALA A 73 12.57 -16.66 22.84
C ALA A 73 11.65 -17.76 22.26
N ALA A 74 12.21 -18.55 21.33
CA ALA A 74 12.42 -20.00 21.56
C ALA A 74 13.19 -20.66 20.39
N ALA A 75 14.50 -20.40 20.29
CA ALA A 75 15.42 -21.30 19.58
C ALA A 75 16.87 -21.09 20.04
N SER A 76 17.26 -21.81 21.08
CA SER A 76 18.60 -22.38 21.28
C SER A 76 18.36 -23.55 22.24
N THR A 77 18.68 -24.79 21.89
CA THR A 77 20.07 -25.24 22.00
C THR A 77 20.53 -26.16 20.86
N THR A 78 21.71 -25.82 20.37
CA THR A 78 22.64 -26.51 19.47
C THR A 78 23.26 -27.79 20.08
N THR A 79 23.28 -28.89 19.31
CA THR A 79 24.35 -29.91 19.08
C THR A 79 25.13 -30.56 20.24
N LYS A 80 25.16 -31.93 20.28
CA LYS A 80 26.36 -32.83 20.14
C LYS A 80 26.31 -34.17 20.95
N LYS A 81 26.34 -35.29 20.22
CA LYS A 81 27.16 -36.54 20.38
C LYS A 81 27.23 -37.27 21.76
N GLU A 82 26.70 -38.50 21.76
CA GLU A 82 27.30 -39.78 22.23
C GLU A 82 27.55 -40.04 23.74
N SER A 83 26.89 -41.09 24.26
CA SER A 83 27.45 -42.13 25.14
C SER A 83 26.57 -43.38 25.04
#